data_AF-A6X720-F1
#
_entry.id   AF-A6X720-F1
#
_cell.length_a   1.000
_cell.length_b   1.000
_cell.length_c   1.000
_cell.angle_alpha   90.00
_cell.angle_beta   90.00
_cell.angle_gamma   90.00
#
_symmetry.space_group_name_H-M   'P 1'
#
loop_
_entity.id
_entity.type
_entity.pdbx_description
1 polymer ?
#
loop_
_entity_poly.entity_id
_entity_poly.type
_entity_poly.pdbx_seq_one_letter_code
_entity_poly.pdbx_strand_id
1 'polypeptide(L)'
;MGKHSRSLQRQLPLLSLSPMMVFAFSERAWAGQGDMQTALLALAFIAGIVAILAVIFIPTIVAFRRQHPNRWLIFVVNLAFGGTVVGWIAALVWALHYAHISEDGSNGGESGVNLFVNDPVNVRADPTMNGDQNRVLAGSSTNDPIASSDHSAAESVQTLRRLKTLFENGAISAEEYTALKAPILKRYIHKTG
;
A
#
# COMPACT_ATOMS: atom_id res chain seq x y z
N MET A 1 68.47 -29.73 69.69
CA MET A 1 68.69 -28.69 68.66
C MET A 1 68.42 -29.32 67.29
N GLY A 2 67.71 -28.77 66.30
CA GLY A 2 67.18 -27.44 66.05
C GLY A 2 66.97 -27.31 64.53
N LYS A 3 65.70 -27.29 64.12
CA LYS A 3 65.02 -26.75 62.92
C LYS A 3 65.83 -26.19 61.72
N HIS A 4 65.14 -26.21 60.56
CA HIS A 4 65.31 -25.40 59.32
C HIS A 4 66.24 -26.03 58.25
N SER A 5 65.94 -26.07 56.96
CA SER A 5 64.91 -25.40 56.16
C SER A 5 64.67 -26.20 54.87
N ARG A 6 63.41 -26.40 54.52
CA ARG A 6 62.96 -26.73 53.17
C ARG A 6 63.17 -25.49 52.29
N SER A 7 64.26 -25.41 51.53
CA SER A 7 64.38 -24.42 50.46
C SER A 7 65.55 -24.75 49.56
N LEU A 8 65.25 -25.37 48.42
CA LEU A 8 65.84 -25.09 47.09
C LEU A 8 65.34 -26.10 46.04
N GLN A 9 64.11 -26.58 46.18
CA GLN A 9 63.35 -27.20 45.08
C GLN A 9 62.70 -26.08 44.22
N ARG A 10 63.52 -25.11 43.82
CA ARG A 10 63.19 -24.01 42.89
C ARG A 10 64.33 -23.85 41.90
N GLN A 11 64.62 -24.92 41.17
CA GLN A 11 65.19 -24.76 39.82
C GLN A 11 64.03 -24.91 38.85
N LEU A 12 63.36 -23.78 38.65
CA LEU A 12 62.37 -23.58 37.61
C LEU A 12 63.05 -23.85 36.25
N PRO A 13 62.50 -24.71 35.37
CA PRO A 13 62.78 -24.60 33.94
C PRO A 13 62.07 -23.35 33.42
N LEU A 14 62.69 -22.18 33.63
CA LEU A 14 62.23 -20.93 33.04
C LEU A 14 62.56 -20.95 31.54
N LEU A 15 61.56 -21.37 30.76
CA LEU A 15 61.13 -20.69 29.53
C LEU A 15 62.24 -20.26 28.55
N SER A 16 62.72 -21.20 27.73
CA SER A 16 63.17 -20.87 26.38
C SER A 16 62.69 -21.88 25.33
N LEU A 17 61.52 -22.48 25.57
CA LEU A 17 60.70 -23.03 24.49
C LEU A 17 60.26 -21.85 23.61
N SER A 18 61.10 -21.55 22.62
CA SER A 18 60.82 -20.60 21.56
C SER A 18 59.45 -20.93 20.94
N PRO A 19 58.44 -20.04 21.02
CA PRO A 19 57.17 -20.23 20.32
C PRO A 19 57.32 -20.02 18.80
N MET A 20 58.52 -19.73 18.31
CA MET A 20 58.78 -19.24 16.95
C MET A 20 58.99 -20.37 15.93
N MET A 21 58.68 -21.63 16.25
CA MET A 21 58.87 -22.77 15.33
C MET A 21 57.62 -23.61 15.09
N VAL A 22 56.42 -23.04 15.27
CA VAL A 22 55.16 -23.67 14.83
C VAL A 22 54.34 -22.79 13.89
N PHE A 23 54.64 -21.48 13.79
CA PHE A 23 53.89 -20.57 12.91
C PHE A 23 54.49 -20.39 11.50
N ALA A 24 55.67 -20.93 11.20
CA ALA A 24 56.29 -20.76 9.89
C ALA A 24 55.79 -21.72 8.80
N PHE A 25 54.88 -22.65 9.13
CA PHE A 25 54.37 -23.65 8.16
C PHE A 25 52.90 -23.48 7.77
N SER A 26 52.11 -22.66 8.48
CA SER A 26 50.72 -22.37 8.10
C SER A 26 50.57 -21.30 7.02
N GLU A 27 51.61 -20.49 6.79
CA GLU A 27 51.57 -19.34 5.86
C GLU A 27 51.95 -19.70 4.42
N ARG A 28 52.53 -20.89 4.16
CA ARG A 28 53.03 -21.27 2.82
C ARG A 28 52.04 -22.05 1.95
N ALA A 29 50.91 -22.46 2.51
CA ALA A 29 49.84 -23.12 1.74
C ALA A 29 48.80 -22.13 1.16
N TRP A 30 48.91 -20.84 1.49
CA TRP A 30 47.93 -19.80 1.10
C TRP A 30 48.41 -18.87 -0.03
N ALA A 31 49.53 -19.18 -0.68
CA ALA A 31 50.06 -18.38 -1.78
C ALA A 31 50.18 -19.23 -3.05
N GLY A 32 49.14 -19.18 -3.88
CA GLY A 32 49.36 -19.27 -5.34
C GLY A 32 49.10 -20.60 -6.04
N GLN A 33 48.27 -21.49 -5.52
CA GLN A 33 47.59 -22.48 -6.37
C GLN A 33 46.10 -22.39 -6.06
N GLY A 34 45.39 -21.53 -6.79
CA GLY A 34 43.94 -21.57 -6.87
C GLY A 34 43.57 -22.89 -7.50
N ASP A 35 43.50 -23.95 -6.68
CA ASP A 35 43.21 -25.29 -7.14
C ASP A 35 41.89 -25.20 -7.91
N MET A 36 41.87 -25.65 -9.17
CA MET A 36 40.72 -25.45 -10.06
C MET A 36 39.43 -25.95 -9.38
N GLN A 37 39.55 -26.99 -8.56
CA GLN A 37 38.47 -27.52 -7.73
C GLN A 37 37.92 -26.49 -6.72
N THR A 38 38.79 -25.74 -6.02
CA THR A 38 38.35 -24.70 -5.08
C THR A 38 37.62 -23.55 -5.77
N ALA A 39 38.09 -23.13 -6.95
CA ALA A 39 37.41 -22.10 -7.74
C ALA A 39 36.04 -22.60 -8.25
N LEU A 40 35.95 -23.85 -8.70
CA LEU A 40 34.70 -24.46 -9.14
C LEU A 40 33.70 -24.63 -7.99
N LEU A 41 34.17 -25.05 -6.81
CA LEU A 41 33.33 -25.15 -5.60
C LEU A 41 32.83 -23.77 -5.16
N ALA A 42 33.67 -22.74 -5.18
CA ALA A 42 33.27 -21.38 -4.85
C ALA A 42 32.22 -20.84 -5.85
N LEU A 43 32.41 -21.07 -7.16
CA LEU A 43 31.43 -20.71 -8.17
C LEU A 43 30.10 -21.44 -7.99
N ALA A 44 30.14 -22.76 -7.75
CA ALA A 44 28.94 -23.55 -7.51
C ALA A 44 28.18 -23.07 -6.25
N PHE A 45 28.91 -22.70 -5.19
CA PHE A 45 28.33 -22.15 -3.97
C PHE A 45 27.66 -20.80 -4.22
N ILE A 46 28.33 -19.88 -4.92
CA ILE A 46 27.77 -18.58 -5.31
C ILE A 46 26.53 -18.78 -6.19
N ALA A 47 26.60 -19.65 -7.19
CA ALA A 47 25.46 -19.97 -8.06
C ALA A 47 24.28 -20.54 -7.26
N GLY A 48 24.55 -21.40 -6.28
CA GLY A 48 23.53 -21.93 -5.36
C GLY A 48 22.85 -20.83 -4.55
N ILE A 49 23.62 -19.90 -3.98
CA ILE A 49 23.08 -18.74 -3.25
C ILE A 49 22.21 -17.88 -4.18
N VAL A 50 22.70 -17.57 -5.38
CA VAL A 50 21.96 -16.76 -6.36
C VAL A 50 20.65 -17.45 -6.74
N ALA A 51 20.66 -18.76 -6.94
CA ALA A 51 19.44 -19.53 -7.25
C ALA A 51 18.43 -19.49 -6.09
N ILE A 52 18.88 -19.65 -4.83
CA ILE A 52 18.02 -19.58 -3.65
C ILE A 52 17.42 -18.16 -3.51
N LEU A 53 18.24 -17.12 -3.68
CA LEU A 53 17.77 -15.74 -3.67
C LEU A 53 16.73 -15.50 -4.76
N ALA A 54 16.96 -15.99 -5.99
CA ALA A 54 15.99 -15.86 -7.07
C ALA A 54 14.63 -16.47 -6.71
N VAL A 55 14.61 -17.63 -6.02
CA VAL A 55 13.38 -18.28 -5.55
C VAL A 55 12.69 -17.46 -4.44
N ILE A 56 13.44 -16.98 -3.46
CA ILE A 56 12.91 -16.13 -2.38
C ILE A 56 12.31 -14.83 -2.93
N PHE A 57 12.86 -14.29 -4.02
CA PHE A 57 12.38 -13.05 -4.64
C PHE A 57 11.29 -13.26 -5.71
N ILE A 58 10.78 -14.48 -5.93
CA ILE A 58 9.66 -14.75 -6.85
C ILE A 58 8.44 -13.83 -6.60
N PRO A 59 7.95 -13.63 -5.37
CA PRO A 59 6.77 -12.78 -5.11
C PRO A 59 6.98 -11.34 -5.57
N THR A 60 8.17 -10.81 -5.31
CA THR A 60 8.61 -9.49 -5.78
C THR A 60 8.63 -9.45 -7.31
N ILE A 61 9.27 -10.41 -7.97
CA ILE A 61 9.35 -10.46 -9.44
C ILE A 61 7.94 -10.48 -10.06
N VAL A 62 7.02 -11.25 -9.50
CA VAL A 62 5.62 -11.33 -9.95
C VAL A 62 4.92 -9.98 -9.81
N ALA A 63 5.08 -9.28 -8.67
CA ALA A 63 4.48 -7.97 -8.44
C ALA A 63 4.99 -6.89 -9.42
N PHE A 64 6.30 -6.90 -9.72
CA PHE A 64 6.90 -5.97 -10.69
C PHE A 64 6.48 -6.28 -12.13
N ARG A 65 6.46 -7.56 -12.52
CA ARG A 65 5.99 -7.96 -13.87
C ARG A 65 4.52 -7.62 -14.12
N ARG A 66 3.69 -7.63 -13.08
CA ARG A 66 2.26 -7.29 -13.15
C ARG A 66 1.97 -5.80 -12.95
N GLN A 67 3.00 -4.96 -12.78
CA GLN A 67 2.86 -3.54 -12.45
C GLN A 67 1.87 -3.28 -11.30
N HIS A 68 1.93 -4.10 -10.24
CA HIS A 68 1.03 -3.96 -9.10
C HIS A 68 1.22 -2.58 -8.44
N PRO A 69 0.14 -1.84 -8.10
CA PRO A 69 0.25 -0.50 -7.51
C PRO A 69 1.10 -0.53 -6.22
N ASN A 70 0.91 -1.56 -5.41
CA ASN A 70 1.63 -1.75 -4.15
C ASN A 70 2.91 -2.61 -4.28
N ARG A 71 3.58 -2.61 -5.46
CA ARG A 71 4.80 -3.40 -5.71
C ARG A 71 5.92 -3.15 -4.69
N TRP A 72 6.08 -1.90 -4.23
CA TRP A 72 7.07 -1.53 -3.21
C TRP A 72 6.71 -2.09 -1.83
N LEU A 73 5.42 -2.14 -1.49
CA LEU A 73 4.96 -2.71 -0.23
C LEU A 73 5.17 -4.22 -0.20
N ILE A 74 4.85 -4.90 -1.30
CA ILE A 74 5.12 -6.34 -1.47
C ILE A 74 6.62 -6.63 -1.35
N PHE A 75 7.49 -5.78 -1.92
CA PHE A 75 8.94 -5.91 -1.76
C PHE A 75 9.38 -5.83 -0.31
N VAL A 76 8.87 -4.84 0.45
CA VAL A 76 9.21 -4.66 1.87
C VAL A 76 8.73 -5.85 2.70
N VAL A 77 7.51 -6.35 2.45
CA VAL A 77 6.99 -7.55 3.14
C VAL A 77 7.79 -8.79 2.79
N ASN A 78 8.17 -8.98 1.52
CA ASN A 78 9.03 -10.09 1.13
C ASN A 78 10.44 -9.98 1.73
N LEU A 79 10.97 -8.78 1.93
CA LEU A 79 12.27 -8.59 2.58
C LEU A 79 12.23 -8.86 4.09
N ALA A 80 11.15 -8.42 4.76
CA ALA A 80 10.99 -8.59 6.21
C ALA A 80 10.54 -10.01 6.60
N PHE A 81 9.65 -10.62 5.80
CA PHE A 81 9.00 -11.90 6.12
C PHE A 81 9.24 -13.02 5.11
N GLY A 82 9.92 -12.76 3.98
CA GLY A 82 10.15 -13.77 2.93
C GLY A 82 11.15 -14.86 3.30
N GLY A 83 11.84 -14.73 4.44
CA GLY A 83 12.59 -15.82 5.06
C GLY A 83 11.69 -16.86 5.76
N THR A 84 10.41 -16.55 5.97
CA THR A 84 9.41 -17.47 6.51
C THR A 84 8.51 -17.99 5.40
N VAL A 85 8.21 -19.30 5.39
CA VAL A 85 7.32 -19.90 4.38
C VAL A 85 5.95 -19.22 4.37
N VAL A 86 5.41 -18.87 5.55
CA VAL A 86 4.12 -18.20 5.68
C VAL A 86 4.17 -16.79 5.11
N GLY A 87 5.19 -15.99 5.46
CA GLY A 87 5.35 -14.64 4.93
C GLY A 87 5.60 -14.61 3.43
N TRP A 88 6.36 -15.57 2.91
CA TRP A 88 6.60 -15.74 1.48
C TRP A 88 5.30 -16.07 0.71
N ILE A 89 4.49 -17.01 1.21
CA ILE A 89 3.19 -17.34 0.60
C ILE A 89 2.23 -16.15 0.69
N ALA A 90 2.17 -15.47 1.84
CA ALA A 90 1.32 -14.29 1.99
C ALA A 90 1.71 -13.17 1.01
N ALA A 91 3.00 -12.91 0.83
CA ALA A 91 3.51 -11.96 -0.15
C ALA A 91 3.17 -12.40 -1.59
N LEU A 92 3.21 -13.71 -1.89
CA LEU A 92 2.84 -14.24 -3.20
C LEU A 92 1.34 -14.07 -3.48
N VAL A 93 0.49 -14.42 -2.52
CA VAL A 93 -0.96 -14.23 -2.61
C VAL A 93 -1.28 -12.75 -2.81
N TRP A 94 -0.61 -11.87 -2.07
CA TRP A 94 -0.80 -10.42 -2.21
C TRP A 94 -0.30 -9.89 -3.56
N ALA A 95 0.80 -10.42 -4.09
CA ALA A 95 1.29 -10.08 -5.43
C ALA A 95 0.35 -10.54 -6.55
N LEU A 96 -0.44 -11.60 -6.30
CA LEU A 96 -1.43 -12.13 -7.23
C LEU A 96 -2.81 -11.44 -7.07
N HIS A 97 -3.12 -10.94 -5.88
CA HIS A 97 -4.41 -10.31 -5.57
C HIS A 97 -4.42 -8.84 -5.98
N TYR A 98 -4.94 -8.58 -7.18
CA TYR A 98 -5.23 -7.24 -7.67
C TYR A 98 -6.57 -6.77 -7.10
N ALA A 99 -6.54 -6.12 -5.94
CA ALA A 99 -7.70 -5.38 -5.46
C ALA A 99 -7.83 -4.11 -6.32
N HIS A 100 -8.84 -4.05 -7.19
CA HIS A 100 -9.26 -2.82 -7.84
C HIS A 100 -9.79 -1.86 -6.76
N ILE A 101 -8.89 -1.18 -6.06
CA ILE A 101 -9.25 0.00 -5.29
C ILE A 101 -9.24 1.13 -6.32
N SER A 102 -10.41 1.45 -6.86
CA SER A 102 -10.60 2.67 -7.64
C SER A 102 -10.12 3.84 -6.79
N GLU A 103 -9.28 4.69 -7.38
CA GLU A 103 -8.82 5.94 -6.77
C GLU A 103 -10.00 6.88 -6.46
N ASP A 104 -11.12 6.64 -7.14
CA ASP A 104 -12.47 7.08 -6.81
C ASP A 104 -12.90 6.28 -5.57
N GLY A 105 -12.47 6.74 -4.39
CA GLY A 105 -12.78 6.10 -3.12
C GLY A 105 -14.28 5.83 -3.02
N SER A 106 -14.65 4.56 -2.82
CA SER A 106 -15.97 4.10 -2.35
C SER A 106 -17.05 5.18 -2.42
N ASN A 107 -17.50 5.52 -3.62
CA ASN A 107 -18.78 6.19 -3.76
C ASN A 107 -19.79 5.19 -3.20
N GLY A 108 -20.22 5.43 -1.95
CA GLY A 108 -21.16 4.60 -1.20
C GLY A 108 -22.56 4.62 -1.80
N GLY A 109 -22.68 4.46 -3.11
CA GLY A 109 -23.92 4.38 -3.87
C GLY A 109 -24.02 3.16 -4.78
N GLU A 110 -22.93 2.43 -5.06
CA GLU A 110 -22.92 1.47 -6.18
C GLU A 110 -22.47 0.04 -5.84
N SER A 111 -21.91 -0.21 -4.66
CA SER A 111 -21.48 -1.57 -4.29
C SER A 111 -22.64 -2.44 -3.79
N GLY A 112 -23.30 -3.12 -4.72
CA GLY A 112 -23.55 -4.57 -4.62
C GLY A 112 -24.78 -5.09 -3.88
N VAL A 113 -25.51 -4.28 -3.10
CA VAL A 113 -26.81 -4.67 -2.51
C VAL A 113 -27.80 -3.53 -2.66
N ASN A 114 -28.16 -3.24 -3.90
CA ASN A 114 -29.17 -2.23 -4.20
C ASN A 114 -30.44 -2.89 -4.76
N LEU A 115 -31.09 -3.73 -3.94
CA LEU A 115 -32.40 -4.31 -4.23
C LEU A 115 -33.56 -3.35 -3.85
N PHE A 116 -33.27 -2.14 -3.36
CA PHE A 116 -34.30 -1.28 -2.75
C PHE A 116 -34.26 0.21 -3.15
N VAL A 117 -33.29 0.70 -3.93
CA VAL A 117 -33.28 2.11 -4.36
C VAL A 117 -33.99 2.35 -5.71
N ASN A 118 -34.38 1.29 -6.42
CA ASN A 118 -35.18 1.42 -7.65
C ASN A 118 -36.38 0.48 -7.69
N ASP A 119 -36.98 0.19 -6.53
CA ASP A 119 -38.35 -0.32 -6.51
C ASP A 119 -39.28 0.90 -6.44
N PRO A 120 -40.05 1.24 -7.50
CA PRO A 120 -41.03 2.30 -7.44
C PRO A 120 -42.18 1.87 -6.52
N VAL A 121 -41.96 1.93 -5.21
CA VAL A 121 -43.03 1.85 -4.23
C VAL A 121 -43.89 3.10 -4.44
N ASN A 122 -45.11 2.86 -4.90
CA ASN A 122 -46.15 3.86 -5.03
C ASN A 122 -46.57 4.33 -3.63
N VAL A 123 -45.83 5.29 -3.10
CA VAL A 123 -46.19 5.97 -1.85
C VAL A 123 -47.51 6.71 -2.06
N ARG A 124 -48.58 6.12 -1.54
CA ARG A 124 -49.88 6.76 -1.42
C ARG A 124 -49.74 7.88 -0.39
N ALA A 125 -49.57 9.11 -0.88
CA ALA A 125 -49.63 10.29 -0.04
C ALA A 125 -51.04 10.39 0.56
N ASP A 126 -51.16 10.06 1.85
CA ASP A 126 -52.35 10.36 2.64
C ASP A 126 -52.38 11.88 2.88
N PRO A 127 -53.43 12.62 2.45
CA PRO A 127 -53.47 14.08 2.56
C PRO A 127 -53.57 14.61 3.99
N THR A 128 -53.65 13.73 5.00
CA THR A 128 -53.93 14.12 6.39
C THR A 128 -52.71 14.58 7.20
N MET A 129 -51.48 14.49 6.67
CA MET A 129 -50.24 14.84 7.39
C MET A 129 -49.64 16.24 7.12
N ASN A 130 -50.45 17.20 6.65
CA ASN A 130 -49.99 18.59 6.43
C ASN A 130 -50.26 19.56 7.60
N GLY A 131 -50.68 19.05 8.78
CA GLY A 131 -51.03 19.88 9.94
C GLY A 131 -49.87 20.33 10.83
N ASP A 132 -48.79 19.53 10.98
CA ASP A 132 -47.88 19.68 12.13
C ASP A 132 -46.45 20.12 11.81
N GLN A 133 -46.09 20.29 10.53
CA GLN A 133 -44.69 20.54 10.13
C GLN A 133 -44.18 21.95 10.45
N ASN A 134 -45.07 22.90 10.77
CA ASN A 134 -44.70 24.30 11.02
C ASN A 134 -44.17 24.57 12.44
N ARG A 135 -44.08 23.57 13.34
CA ARG A 135 -43.60 23.78 14.73
C ARG A 135 -42.16 23.37 15.02
N VAL A 136 -41.45 22.67 14.12
CA VAL A 136 -40.16 22.03 14.46
C VAL A 136 -38.94 22.72 13.82
N LEU A 137 -39.11 23.65 12.86
CA LEU A 137 -37.99 24.25 12.13
C LEU A 137 -37.40 25.54 12.74
N ALA A 138 -37.81 25.91 13.95
CA ALA A 138 -37.19 27.02 14.70
C ALA A 138 -36.03 26.50 15.56
N GLY A 139 -34.89 26.16 14.95
CA GLY A 139 -33.66 25.90 15.70
C GLY A 139 -32.63 25.01 15.01
N SER A 140 -31.88 25.55 14.04
CA SER A 140 -30.52 25.10 13.72
C SER A 140 -29.86 26.06 12.73
N SER A 141 -29.43 27.21 13.24
CA SER A 141 -28.51 28.10 12.52
C SER A 141 -27.08 27.65 12.82
N THR A 142 -26.49 26.81 11.97
CA THR A 142 -25.02 26.60 11.94
C THR A 142 -24.44 27.45 10.83
N ASN A 143 -23.87 28.59 11.23
CA ASN A 143 -23.09 29.49 10.39
C ASN A 143 -21.68 28.91 10.18
N ASP A 144 -21.35 28.53 8.94
CA ASP A 144 -19.96 28.42 8.45
C ASP A 144 -19.86 29.15 7.09
N PRO A 145 -19.30 30.37 7.00
CA PRO A 145 -19.47 31.20 5.80
C PRO A 145 -18.45 31.05 4.65
N ILE A 146 -17.40 30.22 4.70
CA ILE A 146 -16.22 30.46 3.82
C ILE A 146 -15.88 29.36 2.78
N ALA A 147 -16.53 28.19 2.76
CA ALA A 147 -16.18 27.12 1.80
C ALA A 147 -17.27 26.73 0.78
N SER A 148 -18.47 27.31 0.84
CA SER A 148 -19.63 26.84 0.07
C SER A 148 -19.85 27.53 -1.28
N SER A 149 -19.11 28.61 -1.59
CA SER A 149 -19.29 29.37 -2.84
C SER A 149 -18.79 28.61 -4.06
N ASP A 150 -17.55 28.13 -4.01
CA ASP A 150 -16.80 27.68 -5.18
C ASP A 150 -17.27 26.30 -5.66
N HIS A 151 -17.58 25.39 -4.73
CA HIS A 151 -18.07 24.05 -5.06
C HIS A 151 -19.43 24.06 -5.78
N SER A 152 -20.37 24.91 -5.35
CA SER A 152 -21.72 24.94 -5.97
C SER A 152 -21.78 25.72 -7.29
N ALA A 153 -20.82 26.62 -7.55
CA ALA A 153 -20.64 27.22 -8.87
C ALA A 153 -20.15 26.17 -9.88
N ALA A 154 -19.16 25.35 -9.48
CA ALA A 154 -18.66 24.23 -10.28
C ALA A 154 -19.77 23.19 -10.57
N GLU A 155 -20.59 22.85 -9.58
CA GLU A 155 -21.74 21.94 -9.71
C GLU A 155 -22.78 22.45 -10.73
N SER A 156 -23.10 23.74 -10.68
CA SER A 156 -24.05 24.38 -11.61
C SER A 156 -23.57 24.27 -13.07
N VAL A 157 -22.26 24.47 -13.31
CA VAL A 157 -21.64 24.33 -14.63
C VAL A 157 -21.67 22.88 -15.12
N GLN A 158 -21.39 21.91 -14.25
CA GLN A 158 -21.48 20.49 -14.59
C GLN A 158 -22.90 20.07 -14.94
N THR A 159 -23.90 20.58 -14.21
CA THR A 159 -25.32 20.31 -14.46
C THR A 159 -25.77 20.86 -15.82
N LEU A 160 -25.31 22.06 -16.19
CA LEU A 160 -25.58 22.64 -17.51
C LEU A 160 -24.96 21.81 -18.64
N ARG A 161 -23.75 21.28 -18.44
CA ARG A 161 -23.10 20.38 -19.40
C ARG A 161 -23.89 19.08 -19.58
N ARG A 162 -24.40 18.50 -18.48
CA ARG A 162 -25.24 17.30 -18.52
C ARG A 162 -26.60 17.54 -19.19
N LEU A 163 -27.24 18.69 -18.94
CA LEU A 163 -28.48 19.06 -19.63
C LEU A 163 -28.26 19.18 -21.15
N LYS A 164 -27.13 19.75 -21.56
CA LYS A 164 -26.77 19.86 -22.98
C LYS A 164 -26.58 18.48 -23.63
N THR A 165 -25.90 17.55 -22.96
CA THR A 165 -25.71 16.19 -23.53
C THR A 165 -27.03 15.43 -23.65
N LEU A 166 -27.96 15.59 -22.70
CA LEU A 166 -29.30 14.99 -22.80
C LEU A 166 -30.10 15.56 -23.97
N PHE A 167 -30.01 16.86 -24.21
CA PHE A 167 -30.65 17.50 -25.36
C PHE A 167 -30.04 17.02 -26.69
N GLU A 168 -28.72 16.93 -26.77
CA GLU A 168 -28.02 16.44 -27.98
C GLU A 168 -28.33 14.98 -28.30
N ASN A 169 -28.53 14.16 -27.26
CA ASN A 169 -28.92 12.75 -27.40
C ASN A 169 -30.42 12.56 -27.70
N GLY A 170 -31.20 13.64 -27.82
CA GLY A 170 -32.64 13.60 -28.04
C GLY A 170 -33.45 13.05 -26.86
N ALA A 171 -32.85 12.97 -25.66
CA ALA A 171 -33.50 12.45 -24.46
C ALA A 171 -34.49 13.45 -23.83
N ILE A 172 -34.32 14.75 -24.12
CA ILE A 172 -35.21 15.83 -23.68
C ILE A 172 -35.52 16.76 -24.86
N SER A 173 -36.70 17.38 -24.84
CA SER A 173 -37.12 18.31 -25.89
C SER A 173 -36.48 19.70 -25.72
N ALA A 174 -36.53 20.54 -26.76
CA ALA A 174 -35.96 21.90 -26.72
C ALA A 174 -36.64 22.82 -25.70
N GLU A 175 -37.95 22.62 -25.50
CA GLU A 175 -38.75 23.35 -24.51
C GLU A 175 -38.38 22.94 -23.08
N GLU A 176 -38.22 21.64 -22.81
CA GLU A 176 -37.80 21.11 -21.51
C GLU A 176 -36.38 21.56 -21.16
N TYR A 177 -35.45 21.49 -22.11
CA TYR A 177 -34.09 21.98 -21.91
C TYR A 177 -34.06 23.46 -21.50
N THR A 178 -34.89 24.29 -22.12
CA THR A 178 -34.97 25.73 -21.82
C THR A 178 -35.57 25.98 -20.43
N ALA A 179 -36.63 25.26 -20.07
CA ALA A 179 -37.26 25.35 -18.76
C ALA A 179 -36.31 24.92 -17.62
N LEU A 180 -35.53 23.87 -17.83
CA LEU A 180 -34.58 23.33 -16.84
C LEU A 180 -33.30 24.17 -16.70
N LYS A 181 -32.83 24.77 -17.81
CA LYS A 181 -31.66 25.65 -17.80
C LYS A 181 -31.89 26.97 -17.06
N ALA A 182 -33.08 27.55 -17.17
CA ALA A 182 -33.40 28.89 -16.64
C ALA A 182 -33.17 29.06 -15.11
N PRO A 183 -33.67 28.17 -14.22
CA PRO A 183 -33.47 28.32 -12.78
C PRO A 183 -32.01 28.11 -12.36
N ILE A 184 -31.27 27.22 -13.04
CA ILE A 184 -29.87 26.94 -12.74
C ILE A 184 -28.99 28.14 -13.09
N LEU A 185 -29.22 28.73 -14.26
CA LEU A 185 -28.47 29.91 -14.69
C LEU A 185 -28.74 31.12 -13.78
N LYS A 186 -29.98 31.31 -13.33
CA LYS A 186 -30.34 32.37 -12.38
C LYS A 186 -29.59 32.23 -11.05
N ARG A 187 -29.47 31.00 -10.52
CA ARG A 187 -28.70 30.73 -9.30
C ARG A 187 -27.20 30.95 -9.50
N TYR A 188 -26.65 30.57 -10.64
CA TYR A 188 -25.25 30.80 -10.97
C TYR A 188 -24.92 32.30 -11.00
N ILE A 189 -25.69 33.08 -11.75
CA ILE A 189 -25.48 34.54 -11.88
C ILE A 189 -25.56 35.24 -10.52
N HIS A 190 -26.54 34.89 -9.69
CA HIS A 190 -26.69 35.48 -8.35
C HIS A 190 -25.51 35.14 -7.42
N LYS A 191 -24.77 34.07 -7.69
CA LYS A 191 -23.68 33.61 -6.81
C LYS A 191 -22.31 34.08 -7.26
N THR A 192 -22.13 34.34 -8.56
CA THR A 192 -20.85 34.74 -9.16
C THR A 192 -20.73 36.24 -9.45
N GLY A 193 -21.79 37.03 -9.22
CA GLY A 193 -21.78 38.49 -9.36
C GLY A 193 -21.84 39.16 -8.00
#